data_AF-A0A3N4KT00-F1
#
_entry.id   AF-A0A3N4KT00-F1
#
_cell.length_a   1.000
_cell.length_b   1.000
_cell.length_c   1.000
_cell.angle_alpha   90.00
_cell.angle_beta   90.00
_cell.angle_gamma   90.00
#
_symmetry.space_group_name_H-M   'P 1'
#
loop_
_entity.id
_entity.type
_entity.pdbx_description
1 polymer ?
#
loop_
_entity_poly.entity_id
_entity_poly.type
_entity_poly.pdbx_seq_one_letter_code
_entity_poly.pdbx_strand_id
1 'polypeptide(L)'
;VLLLDTPGFDDSALDNLAILTDIVSNLYIWALQDKEIHTHGVVFLHDISETRFGGSQQKTLQLLKSMCGPEAMGNVIIGTTMWSDNGTKRQAQVKREGEFLQKHWGGILKTIRVPDGDEDVAKSIIGDLLARPPTKLLVQTELLIPPHTCEATTVGRIAIPEGKREAERLAKEMEEQKLEAE
;
A
#
# COMPACT_ATOMS: atom_id res chain seq x y z
N VAL A 1 7.73 3.01 -20.27
CA VAL A 1 7.09 3.06 -18.94
C VAL A 1 7.51 1.81 -18.20
N LEU A 2 7.99 1.95 -16.95
CA LEU A 2 8.31 0.83 -16.08
C LEU A 2 7.23 0.74 -15.01
N LEU A 3 6.66 -0.43 -14.81
CA LEU A 3 5.68 -0.70 -13.75
C LEU A 3 6.32 -1.70 -12.79
N LEU A 4 6.35 -1.36 -11.50
CA LEU A 4 6.72 -2.29 -10.44
C LEU A 4 5.43 -2.92 -9.92
N ASP A 5 5.25 -4.20 -10.21
CA ASP A 5 4.24 -4.99 -9.52
C ASP A 5 4.84 -5.48 -8.20
N THR A 6 4.08 -5.34 -7.12
CA THR A 6 4.52 -5.69 -5.78
C THR A 6 3.64 -6.80 -5.23
N PRO A 7 4.18 -7.78 -4.49
CA PRO A 7 3.36 -8.72 -3.75
C PRO A 7 2.34 -7.97 -2.88
N GLY A 8 1.10 -8.45 -2.83
CA GLY A 8 0.07 -7.87 -1.97
C GLY A 8 0.31 -8.22 -0.51
N PHE A 9 0.10 -7.27 0.40
CA PHE A 9 0.06 -7.54 1.85
C PHE A 9 -1.02 -8.59 2.15
N ASP A 10 -0.67 -9.67 2.86
CA ASP A 10 -1.59 -10.76 3.23
C ASP A 10 -1.99 -10.69 4.72
N ASP A 11 -2.67 -11.72 5.24
CA ASP A 11 -3.14 -11.75 6.64
C ASP A 11 -2.04 -12.07 7.69
N SER A 12 -0.84 -12.46 7.26
CA SER A 12 0.28 -12.87 8.11
C SER A 12 1.24 -11.72 8.38
N ALA A 13 1.49 -11.42 9.66
CA ALA A 13 2.36 -10.31 10.06
C ALA A 13 3.82 -10.50 9.65
N LEU A 14 4.30 -11.75 9.60
CA LEU A 14 5.66 -12.06 9.17
C LEU A 14 5.81 -11.91 7.66
N ASP A 15 4.80 -12.34 6.90
CA ASP A 15 4.80 -12.22 5.44
C ASP A 15 4.69 -10.75 5.02
N ASN A 16 3.88 -9.95 5.71
CA ASN A 16 3.80 -8.51 5.50
C ASN A 16 5.12 -7.77 5.73
N LEU A 17 5.93 -8.19 6.71
CA LEU A 17 7.26 -7.61 6.93
C LEU A 17 8.25 -8.00 5.84
N ALA A 18 8.19 -9.26 5.37
CA ALA A 18 9.01 -9.72 4.26
C ALA A 18 8.66 -8.96 2.97
N ILE A 19 7.38 -8.83 2.67
CA ILE A 19 6.86 -8.08 1.51
C ILE A 19 7.29 -6.62 1.58
N LEU A 20 7.13 -5.96 2.74
CA LEU A 20 7.59 -4.58 2.90
C LEU A 20 9.09 -4.46 2.65
N THR A 21 9.89 -5.38 3.20
CA THR A 21 11.35 -5.36 3.03
C THR A 21 11.74 -5.54 1.57
N ASP A 22 11.04 -6.40 0.82
CA ASP A 22 11.25 -6.61 -0.61
C ASP A 22 10.89 -5.35 -1.42
N ILE A 23 9.74 -4.74 -1.16
CA ILE A 23 9.33 -3.46 -1.77
C ILE A 23 10.38 -2.39 -1.52
N VAL A 24 10.79 -2.22 -0.26
CA VAL A 24 11.80 -1.23 0.16
C VAL A 24 13.15 -1.46 -0.53
N SER A 25 13.57 -2.72 -0.65
CA SER A 25 14.84 -3.07 -1.31
C SER A 25 14.81 -2.73 -2.80
N ASN A 26 13.71 -3.04 -3.49
CA ASN A 26 13.52 -2.67 -4.91
C ASN A 26 13.51 -1.14 -5.09
N LEU A 27 12.82 -0.41 -4.21
CA LEU A 27 12.78 1.05 -4.23
C LEU A 27 14.17 1.67 -3.98
N TYR A 28 15.02 1.05 -3.15
CA TYR A 28 16.38 1.51 -2.94
C TYR A 28 17.22 1.41 -4.21
N ILE A 29 17.17 0.26 -4.90
CA ILE A 29 17.90 0.04 -6.15
C ILE A 29 17.53 1.13 -7.17
N TRP A 30 16.25 1.48 -7.27
CA TRP A 30 15.79 2.52 -8.19
C TRP A 30 16.19 3.92 -7.73
N ALA A 31 16.21 4.18 -6.43
CA ALA A 31 16.69 5.46 -5.89
C ALA A 31 18.17 5.71 -6.24
N LEU A 32 18.97 4.66 -6.37
CA LEU A 32 20.36 4.75 -6.83
C LEU A 32 20.48 5.04 -8.34
N GLN A 33 19.43 4.80 -9.12
CA GLN A 33 19.35 5.01 -10.57
C GLN A 33 18.60 6.30 -10.95
N ASP A 34 18.51 7.26 -10.05
CA ASP A 34 17.69 8.49 -10.18
C ASP A 34 17.97 9.37 -11.41
N LYS A 35 19.10 9.16 -12.10
CA LYS A 35 19.40 9.84 -13.37
C LYS A 35 18.72 9.20 -14.59
N GLU A 36 18.31 7.94 -14.47
CA GLU A 36 17.77 7.12 -15.56
C GLU A 36 16.30 6.75 -15.30
N ILE A 37 15.93 6.55 -14.04
CA ILE A 37 14.60 6.10 -13.61
C ILE A 37 14.02 7.13 -12.64
N HIS A 38 12.84 7.66 -12.98
CA HIS A 38 12.14 8.64 -12.16
C HIS A 38 10.79 8.09 -11.69
N THR A 39 10.52 8.21 -10.40
CA THR A 39 9.23 7.81 -9.81
C THR A 39 8.16 8.86 -10.14
N HIS A 40 7.16 8.46 -10.94
CA HIS A 40 6.05 9.35 -11.31
C HIS A 40 4.83 9.21 -10.40
N GLY A 41 4.69 8.07 -9.71
CA GLY A 41 3.60 7.89 -8.76
C GLY A 41 3.42 6.46 -8.30
N VAL A 42 2.39 6.27 -7.49
CA VAL A 42 2.00 4.97 -6.92
C VAL A 42 0.53 4.71 -7.22
N VAL A 43 0.22 3.49 -7.65
CA VAL A 43 -1.16 3.01 -7.77
C VAL A 43 -1.41 2.04 -6.63
N PHE A 44 -2.38 2.36 -5.77
CA PHE A 44 -2.84 1.44 -4.73
C PHE A 44 -4.18 0.85 -5.15
N LEU A 45 -4.25 -0.47 -5.29
CA LEU A 45 -5.49 -1.17 -5.62
C LEU A 45 -6.18 -1.65 -4.35
N HIS A 46 -7.47 -1.38 -4.24
CA HIS A 46 -8.29 -1.72 -3.09
C HIS A 46 -9.54 -2.49 -3.52
N ASP A 47 -9.73 -3.68 -2.96
CA ASP A 47 -10.97 -4.46 -3.12
C ASP A 47 -12.13 -3.78 -2.37
N ILE A 48 -13.08 -3.21 -3.12
CA ILE A 48 -14.24 -2.51 -2.54
C ILE A 48 -15.31 -3.48 -2.02
N SER A 49 -15.22 -4.77 -2.36
CA SER A 49 -16.13 -5.81 -1.89
C SER A 49 -15.88 -6.17 -0.43
N GLU A 50 -14.65 -6.02 0.06
CA GLU A 50 -14.30 -6.26 1.46
C GLU A 50 -15.10 -5.33 2.39
N THR A 51 -15.96 -5.94 3.21
CA THR A 51 -16.94 -5.21 4.05
C THR A 51 -16.32 -4.66 5.32
N ARG A 52 -15.20 -5.23 5.75
CA ARG A 52 -14.44 -4.74 6.88
C ARG A 52 -13.28 -3.94 6.33
N PHE A 53 -13.35 -2.62 6.46
CA PHE A 53 -12.13 -1.82 6.54
C PHE A 53 -11.45 -2.12 7.89
N GLY A 54 -10.94 -3.35 8.00
CA GLY A 54 -10.39 -3.90 9.23
C GLY A 54 -9.08 -3.20 9.61
N GLY A 55 -8.55 -3.58 10.77
CA GLY A 55 -7.24 -3.07 11.21
C GLY A 55 -6.14 -3.30 10.17
N SER A 56 -6.18 -4.40 9.41
CA SER A 56 -5.22 -4.72 8.35
C SER A 56 -5.20 -3.68 7.23
N GLN A 57 -6.35 -3.31 6.68
CA GLN A 57 -6.42 -2.33 5.60
C GLN A 57 -5.95 -0.94 6.06
N GLN A 58 -6.35 -0.50 7.26
CA GLN A 58 -5.87 0.77 7.85
C GLN A 58 -4.35 0.77 8.02
N LYS A 59 -3.77 -0.34 8.49
CA LYS A 59 -2.32 -0.53 8.58
C LYS A 59 -1.67 -0.40 7.21
N THR A 60 -2.17 -1.11 6.19
CA THR A 60 -1.64 -1.02 4.82
C THR A 60 -1.67 0.41 4.30
N LEU A 61 -2.74 1.18 4.57
CA LEU A 61 -2.80 2.58 4.18
C LEU A 61 -1.76 3.43 4.91
N GLN A 62 -1.58 3.20 6.20
CA GLN A 62 -0.60 3.90 7.01
C GLN A 62 0.82 3.61 6.52
N LEU A 63 1.13 2.35 6.17
CA LEU A 63 2.40 1.96 5.58
C LEU A 63 2.62 2.65 4.24
N LEU A 64 1.64 2.63 3.35
CA LEU A 64 1.70 3.31 2.06
C LEU A 64 1.98 4.82 2.23
N LYS A 65 1.23 5.51 3.09
CA LYS A 65 1.47 6.92 3.38
C LYS A 65 2.86 7.18 3.95
N SER A 66 3.34 6.29 4.81
CA SER A 66 4.67 6.39 5.41
C SER A 66 5.78 6.16 4.39
N MET A 67 5.55 5.32 3.38
CA MET A 67 6.47 5.13 2.26
C MET A 67 6.50 6.33 1.32
N CYS A 68 5.32 6.82 0.91
CA CYS A 68 5.21 7.96 0.00
C CYS A 68 5.70 9.25 0.64
N GLY A 69 5.30 9.50 1.89
CA GLY A 69 5.49 10.79 2.54
C GLY A 69 4.61 11.90 1.94
N PRO A 70 4.52 13.06 2.63
CA PRO A 70 3.57 14.11 2.29
C PRO A 70 3.79 14.72 0.89
N GLU A 71 5.04 14.79 0.43
CA GLU A 71 5.40 15.38 -0.87
C GLU A 71 4.92 14.53 -2.05
N ALA A 72 4.98 13.20 -1.93
CA ALA A 72 4.60 12.29 -3.01
C ALA A 72 3.10 11.90 -2.99
N MET A 73 2.34 12.29 -1.96
CA MET A 73 0.90 11.97 -1.89
C MET A 73 0.13 12.49 -3.12
N GLY A 74 0.51 13.66 -3.66
CA GLY A 74 -0.08 14.22 -4.89
C GLY A 74 0.21 13.42 -6.17
N ASN A 75 0.95 12.32 -6.06
CA ASN A 75 1.28 11.37 -7.11
C ASN A 75 0.74 9.96 -6.79
N VAL A 76 -0.22 9.84 -5.86
CA VAL A 76 -0.86 8.58 -5.50
C VAL A 76 -2.26 8.51 -6.10
N ILE A 77 -2.57 7.42 -6.82
CA ILE A 77 -3.92 7.08 -7.28
C ILE A 77 -4.40 5.85 -6.52
N ILE A 78 -5.65 5.89 -6.05
CA ILE A 78 -6.33 4.72 -5.50
C ILE A 78 -7.26 4.16 -6.55
N GLY A 79 -7.02 2.93 -6.98
CA GLY A 79 -7.93 2.15 -7.82
C GLY A 79 -8.83 1.28 -6.95
N THR A 80 -10.15 1.39 -7.08
CA THR A 80 -11.09 0.46 -6.43
C THR A 80 -11.53 -0.63 -7.41
N THR A 81 -11.39 -1.90 -7.03
CA THR A 81 -11.68 -3.09 -7.86
C THR A 81 -12.84 -3.91 -7.27
N MET A 82 -13.22 -5.02 -7.92
CA MET A 82 -14.24 -5.98 -7.43
C MET A 82 -15.63 -5.35 -7.19
N TRP A 83 -16.01 -4.42 -8.07
CA TRP A 83 -17.31 -3.79 -8.05
C TRP A 83 -18.42 -4.78 -8.43
N SER A 84 -19.51 -4.77 -7.66
CA SER A 84 -20.66 -5.64 -7.93
C SER A 84 -21.64 -4.98 -8.89
N ASP A 85 -22.17 -5.76 -9.83
CA ASP A 85 -23.28 -5.36 -10.69
C ASP A 85 -24.65 -5.50 -10.00
N ASN A 86 -24.69 -6.17 -8.84
CA ASN A 86 -25.92 -6.27 -8.06
C ASN A 86 -26.26 -4.91 -7.44
N GLY A 87 -27.39 -4.32 -7.81
CA GLY A 87 -27.77 -2.96 -7.40
C GLY A 87 -27.69 -2.69 -5.89
N THR A 88 -28.10 -3.63 -5.05
CA THR A 88 -28.02 -3.50 -3.58
C THR A 88 -26.57 -3.52 -3.09
N LYS A 89 -25.76 -4.49 -3.56
CA LYS A 89 -24.33 -4.56 -3.22
C LYS A 89 -23.58 -3.33 -3.74
N ARG A 90 -23.92 -2.88 -4.95
CA ARG A 90 -23.33 -1.69 -5.58
C ARG A 90 -23.56 -0.44 -4.75
N GLN A 91 -24.78 -0.21 -4.29
CA GLN A 91 -25.08 0.94 -3.41
C GLN A 91 -24.26 0.90 -2.12
N ALA A 92 -24.11 -0.28 -1.51
CA ALA A 92 -23.28 -0.45 -0.33
C ALA A 92 -21.78 -0.21 -0.60
N GLN A 93 -21.26 -0.57 -1.77
CA GLN A 93 -19.88 -0.29 -2.19
C GLN A 93 -19.66 1.20 -2.47
N VAL A 94 -20.60 1.88 -3.13
CA VAL A 94 -20.53 3.33 -3.38
C VAL A 94 -20.50 4.10 -2.05
N LYS A 95 -21.33 3.70 -1.09
CA LYS A 95 -21.33 4.28 0.25
C LYS A 95 -19.98 4.10 0.95
N ARG A 96 -19.39 2.90 0.86
CA ARG A 96 -18.06 2.60 1.43
C ARG A 96 -16.95 3.45 0.82
N GLU A 97 -16.93 3.59 -0.51
CA GLU A 97 -15.97 4.45 -1.21
C GLU A 97 -16.04 5.91 -0.69
N GLY A 98 -17.25 6.46 -0.57
CA GLY A 98 -17.44 7.83 -0.06
C GLY A 98 -17.07 8.01 1.41
N GLU A 99 -17.53 7.12 2.29
CA GLU A 99 -17.33 7.26 3.74
C GLU A 99 -15.89 7.03 4.19
N PHE A 100 -15.18 6.10 3.54
CA PHE A 100 -13.87 5.64 4.01
C PHE A 100 -12.71 6.13 3.15
N LEU A 101 -12.81 6.11 1.82
CA LEU A 101 -11.69 6.49 0.96
C LEU A 101 -11.52 8.02 0.89
N GLN A 102 -12.60 8.80 0.86
CA GLN A 102 -12.43 10.26 0.85
C GLN A 102 -11.94 10.80 2.21
N LYS A 103 -12.35 10.17 3.31
CA LYS A 103 -11.99 10.63 4.67
C LYS A 103 -10.53 10.34 5.05
N HIS A 104 -10.00 9.19 4.63
CA HIS A 104 -8.67 8.75 5.07
C HIS A 104 -7.56 9.14 4.12
N TRP A 105 -7.85 9.59 2.89
CA TRP A 105 -6.83 9.72 1.86
C TRP A 105 -6.57 11.16 1.42
N GLY A 106 -6.63 12.10 2.37
CA GLY A 106 -6.23 13.48 2.10
C GLY A 106 -4.87 13.57 1.41
N GLY A 107 -4.78 14.38 0.36
CA GLY A 107 -3.55 14.63 -0.38
C GLY A 107 -3.28 13.70 -1.56
N ILE A 108 -4.07 12.64 -1.77
CA ILE A 108 -3.94 11.80 -3.00
C ILE A 108 -4.30 12.59 -4.26
N LEU A 109 -3.83 12.11 -5.41
CA LEU A 109 -4.21 12.68 -6.71
C LEU A 109 -5.70 12.46 -7.00
N LYS A 110 -6.15 11.20 -6.95
CA LYS A 110 -7.57 10.84 -7.10
C LYS A 110 -7.86 9.39 -6.71
N THR A 111 -9.14 9.12 -6.53
CA THR A 111 -9.70 7.76 -6.51
C THR A 111 -10.39 7.48 -7.85
N ILE A 112 -10.21 6.28 -8.39
CA ILE A 112 -10.80 5.83 -9.64
C ILE A 112 -11.33 4.40 -9.48
N ARG A 113 -12.47 4.11 -10.10
CA ARG A 113 -13.00 2.74 -10.16
C ARG A 113 -12.36 2.03 -11.32
N VAL A 114 -11.82 0.85 -11.09
CA VAL A 114 -11.10 0.04 -12.08
C VAL A 114 -11.95 -1.19 -12.40
N PRO A 115 -12.69 -1.20 -13.52
CA PRO A 115 -13.41 -2.38 -13.98
C PRO A 115 -12.44 -3.47 -14.42
N ASP A 116 -12.86 -4.73 -14.28
CA ASP A 116 -12.05 -5.86 -14.72
C ASP A 116 -11.84 -5.84 -16.24
N GLY A 117 -10.58 -5.88 -16.67
CA GLY A 117 -10.20 -5.93 -18.08
C GLY A 117 -10.30 -4.61 -18.85
N ASP A 118 -10.53 -3.47 -18.19
CA ASP A 118 -10.61 -2.17 -18.84
C ASP A 118 -9.22 -1.53 -19.06
N GLU A 119 -8.67 -1.75 -20.26
CA GLU A 119 -7.36 -1.22 -20.66
C GLU A 119 -7.34 0.31 -20.76
N ASP A 120 -8.46 0.94 -21.13
CA ASP A 120 -8.54 2.39 -21.29
C ASP A 120 -8.45 3.08 -19.93
N VAL A 121 -9.10 2.52 -18.90
CA VAL A 121 -8.96 2.99 -17.52
C VAL A 121 -7.53 2.80 -17.03
N ALA A 122 -6.89 1.66 -17.30
CA ALA A 122 -5.50 1.43 -16.91
C ALA A 122 -4.54 2.44 -17.56
N LYS A 123 -4.68 2.69 -18.88
CA LYS A 123 -3.91 3.70 -19.61
C LYS A 123 -4.16 5.10 -19.08
N SER A 124 -5.40 5.43 -18.72
CA SER A 124 -5.75 6.72 -18.12
C SER A 124 -5.00 6.94 -16.81
N ILE A 125 -4.98 5.95 -15.92
CA ILE A 125 -4.25 6.00 -14.64
C ILE A 125 -2.76 6.27 -14.86
N ILE A 126 -2.13 5.52 -15.75
CA ILE A 126 -0.70 5.68 -16.05
C ILE A 126 -0.44 7.04 -16.70
N GLY A 127 -1.30 7.49 -17.62
CA GLY A 127 -1.20 8.79 -18.26
C GLY A 127 -1.29 9.95 -17.26
N ASP A 128 -2.20 9.87 -16.29
CA ASP A 128 -2.34 10.88 -15.25
C ASP A 128 -1.10 10.97 -14.36
N LEU A 129 -0.49 9.84 -13.99
CA LEU A 129 0.74 9.83 -13.21
C LEU A 129 1.93 10.38 -13.99
N LEU A 130 2.08 9.98 -15.27
CA LEU A 130 3.15 10.49 -16.14
C LEU A 130 3.03 11.98 -16.44
N ALA A 131 1.83 12.56 -16.35
CA ALA A 131 1.61 13.99 -16.47
C ALA A 131 1.99 14.79 -15.21
N ARG A 132 2.27 14.10 -14.08
CA ARG A 132 2.78 14.74 -12.86
C ARG A 132 4.30 14.91 -12.93
N PRO A 133 4.85 15.95 -12.29
CA PRO A 133 6.29 15.99 -12.08
C PRO A 133 6.72 14.75 -11.28
N PRO A 134 7.88 14.14 -11.62
CA PRO A 134 8.39 13.02 -10.87
C PRO A 134 8.73 13.46 -9.44
N THR A 135 8.32 12.64 -8.47
CA THR A 135 8.48 12.92 -7.05
C THR A 135 9.00 11.65 -6.37
N LYS A 136 10.16 11.76 -5.72
CA LYS A 136 10.70 10.65 -4.92
C LYS A 136 9.77 10.33 -3.77
N LEU A 137 9.59 9.05 -3.50
CA LEU A 137 8.92 8.61 -2.28
C LEU A 137 9.83 8.92 -1.08
N LEU A 138 9.26 9.24 0.08
CA LEU A 138 10.02 9.47 1.31
C LEU A 138 10.98 8.31 1.60
N VAL A 139 10.51 7.08 1.46
CA VAL A 139 11.31 5.89 1.69
C VAL A 139 12.54 5.81 0.77
N GLN A 140 12.44 6.26 -0.48
CA GLN A 140 13.58 6.33 -1.40
C GLN A 140 14.61 7.36 -0.92
N THR A 141 14.16 8.52 -0.43
CA THR A 141 15.03 9.57 0.10
C THR A 141 15.71 9.13 1.39
N GLU A 142 14.99 8.45 2.29
CA GLU A 142 15.54 7.93 3.54
C GLU A 142 16.59 6.85 3.29
N LEU A 143 16.37 5.96 2.32
CA LEU A 143 17.31 4.89 1.98
C LEU A 143 18.60 5.41 1.35
N LEU A 144 18.65 6.63 0.82
CA LEU A 144 19.90 7.23 0.34
C LEU A 144 20.81 7.71 1.49
N ILE A 145 20.32 7.70 2.73
CA ILE A 145 21.07 8.07 3.93
C ILE A 145 21.51 6.78 4.65
N PRO A 146 22.79 6.65 5.06
CA PRO A 146 23.24 5.51 5.85
C PRO A 146 22.36 5.31 7.10
N PRO A 147 22.01 4.06 7.47
CA PRO A 147 22.64 2.80 7.05
C PRO A 147 22.04 2.12 5.82
N HIS A 148 21.10 2.75 5.09
CA HIS A 148 20.44 2.18 3.91
C HIS A 148 19.60 0.92 4.19
N THR A 149 19.02 0.80 5.38
CA THR A 149 18.21 -0.35 5.77
C THR A 149 16.74 0.03 5.97
N CYS A 150 15.84 -0.95 5.81
CA CYS A 150 14.41 -0.77 6.03
C CYS A 150 14.13 -0.23 7.45
N GLU A 151 14.80 -0.77 8.47
CA GLU A 151 14.68 -0.37 9.88
C GLU A 151 14.95 1.12 10.11
N ALA A 152 15.82 1.72 9.31
CA ALA A 152 16.19 3.12 9.42
C ALA A 152 15.19 4.08 8.73
N THR A 153 14.22 3.55 7.98
CA THR A 153 13.18 4.33 7.32
C THR A 153 12.00 4.61 8.24
N THR A 154 11.18 5.61 7.91
CA THR A 154 9.95 5.91 8.66
C THR A 154 8.96 4.76 8.59
N VAL A 155 8.80 4.12 7.42
CA VAL A 155 7.93 2.95 7.30
C VAL A 155 8.44 1.76 8.12
N GLY A 156 9.74 1.48 8.12
CA GLY A 156 10.31 0.36 8.87
C GLY A 156 10.23 0.56 10.38
N ARG A 157 10.40 1.80 10.87
CA ARG A 157 10.19 2.15 12.29
C ARG A 157 8.75 1.93 12.77
N ILE A 158 7.78 1.92 11.86
CA ILE A 158 6.37 1.64 12.17
C ILE A 158 6.12 0.13 12.04
N ALA A 159 6.42 -0.45 10.88
CA ALA A 159 6.04 -1.82 10.55
C ALA A 159 6.76 -2.86 11.41
N ILE A 160 8.07 -2.74 11.60
CA ILE A 160 8.90 -3.80 12.20
C ILE A 160 8.52 -4.06 13.66
N PRO A 161 8.39 -3.03 14.54
CA PRO A 161 7.92 -3.27 15.89
C PRO A 161 6.50 -3.85 15.95
N GLU A 162 5.61 -3.41 15.05
CA GLU A 162 4.24 -3.91 15.00
C GLU A 162 4.19 -5.39 14.60
N GLY A 163 4.90 -5.77 13.53
CA GLY A 163 4.94 -7.16 13.08
C GLY A 163 5.57 -8.10 14.11
N LYS A 164 6.60 -7.65 14.85
CA LYS A 164 7.18 -8.42 15.96
C LYS A 164 6.17 -8.67 17.09
N ARG A 165 5.46 -7.63 17.53
CA ARG A 165 4.42 -7.78 18.58
C ARG A 165 3.29 -8.72 18.14
N GLU A 166 2.90 -8.64 16.87
CA GLU A 166 1.84 -9.49 16.33
C GLU A 166 2.28 -10.96 16.26
N ALA A 167 3.52 -11.23 15.83
CA ALA A 167 4.10 -12.57 15.84
C ALA A 167 4.23 -13.16 17.25
N GLU A 168 4.69 -12.36 18.22
CA GLU A 168 4.77 -12.79 19.63
C GLU A 168 3.39 -13.14 20.20
N ARG A 169 2.36 -12.34 19.89
CA ARG A 169 0.99 -12.61 20.32
C ARG A 169 0.47 -13.92 19.75
N LEU A 170 0.64 -14.14 18.45
CA LEU A 170 0.20 -15.38 17.78
C LEU A 170 0.92 -16.62 18.33
N ALA A 171 2.23 -16.51 18.59
CA ALA A 171 2.99 -17.60 19.19
C ALA A 171 2.46 -17.97 20.58
N LYS A 172 2.12 -16.97 21.41
CA LYS A 172 1.54 -17.19 22.74
C LYS A 172 0.15 -17.83 22.67
N GLU A 173 -0.71 -17.35 21.78
CA GLU A 173 -2.05 -17.92 21.57
C GLU A 173 -1.97 -19.39 21.10
N MET A 174 -1.03 -19.72 20.23
CA MET A 174 -0.79 -21.10 19.79
C MET A 174 -0.30 -22.02 20.92
N GLU A 175 0.51 -21.50 21.85
CA GLU A 175 1.00 -22.27 22.98
C GLU A 175 -0.11 -22.53 24.01
N GLU A 176 -0.94 -21.52 24.29
CA GLU A 176 -2.13 -21.65 25.13
C GLU A 176 -3.12 -22.68 24.55
N GLN A 177 -3.39 -22.64 23.23
CA GLN A 177 -4.26 -23.62 22.56
C GLN A 177 -3.72 -25.05 22.60
N LYS A 178 -2.39 -25.23 22.58
CA LYS A 178 -1.77 -26.56 22.72
C LYS A 178 -1.94 -27.10 24.14
N LEU A 179 -1.74 -26.25 25.14
CA LEU A 179 -1.93 -26.60 26.56
C LEU A 179 -3.38 -26.95 26.89
N GLU A 180 -4.37 -26.31 26.25
CA GLU A 180 -5.79 -26.63 26.43
C GLU A 180 -6.24 -27.91 25.70
N ALA A 181 -5.45 -28.38 24.73
CA ALA A 181 -5.73 -29.58 23.94
C ALA A 181 -5.10 -30.87 24.53
N GLU A 182 -4.25 -30.75 25.56
CA GLU A 182 -3.63 -31.83 26.33
C GLU A 182 -4.40 -32.14 27.63
#